data_AF-A0A815IA70-F1
#
_entry.id   AF-A0A815IA70-F1
#
_cell.length_a   1.000
_cell.length_b   1.000
_cell.length_c   1.000
_cell.angle_alpha   90.00
_cell.angle_beta   90.00
_cell.angle_gamma   90.00
#
_symmetry.space_group_name_H-M   'P 1'
#
loop_
_entity.id
_entity.type
_entity.pdbx_description
1 polymer ?
#
loop_
_entity_poly.entity_id
_entity_poly.type
_entity_poly.pdbx_seq_one_letter_code
_entity_poly.pdbx_strand_id
1 'polypeptide(L)'
;MIYGREPKLPFDHQHPLVSIQQDPDHLNKLSSYLTSMVKEAQKNILEQQQKSKNRYDRNRSDPQYRIGDLVLIKKINARNKFDIRNEGPFRIIEKLAQKTYVVQHVKNLDIKRQVISDVIVPLFERPRLTSKTKDDQRSVKLKKCIHDNVNKWNHFIVIHIKIHLELLLFYYYN
;
A
#
# COMPACT_ATOMS: atom_id res chain seq x y z
N MET A 1 25.71 -6.74 -73.78
CA MET A 1 26.70 -7.59 -73.10
C MET A 1 28.05 -7.32 -73.76
N ILE A 2 29.04 -6.78 -73.02
CA ILE A 2 30.41 -6.61 -73.53
C ILE A 2 31.22 -7.81 -73.05
N TYR A 3 31.58 -8.69 -73.97
CA TYR A 3 32.40 -9.88 -73.73
C TYR A 3 33.89 -9.46 -73.73
N GLY A 4 34.69 -9.96 -72.78
CA GLY A 4 36.16 -9.78 -72.79
C GLY A 4 36.79 -9.01 -71.63
N ARG A 5 36.06 -8.72 -70.54
CA ARG A 5 36.67 -8.29 -69.27
C ARG A 5 36.35 -9.29 -68.17
N GLU A 6 37.39 -9.75 -67.47
CA GLU A 6 37.21 -10.59 -66.28
C GLU A 6 36.52 -9.77 -65.18
N PRO A 7 35.51 -10.34 -64.49
CA PRO A 7 34.80 -9.66 -63.42
C PRO A 7 35.73 -9.49 -62.22
N LYS A 8 36.02 -8.24 -61.83
CA LYS A 8 36.81 -7.94 -60.63
C LYS A 8 35.94 -8.10 -59.39
N LEU A 9 36.32 -9.05 -58.55
CA LEU A 9 35.68 -9.28 -57.25
C LEU A 9 36.18 -8.23 -56.23
N PRO A 10 35.39 -7.91 -55.19
CA PRO A 10 35.84 -7.03 -54.10
C PRO A 10 37.14 -7.50 -53.43
N PHE A 11 37.42 -8.81 -53.49
CA PHE A 11 38.63 -9.44 -52.94
C PHE A 11 39.85 -9.34 -53.86
N ASP A 12 39.70 -8.96 -55.14
CA ASP A 12 40.82 -8.79 -56.08
C ASP A 12 41.63 -7.52 -55.78
N HIS A 13 41.01 -6.57 -55.07
CA HIS A 13 41.70 -5.42 -54.50
C HIS A 13 42.33 -5.81 -53.16
N GLN A 14 43.34 -6.69 -53.20
CA GLN A 14 44.22 -6.86 -52.06
C GLN A 14 45.07 -5.60 -51.93
N HIS A 15 44.70 -4.72 -51.01
CA HIS A 15 45.57 -3.61 -50.62
C HIS A 15 46.93 -4.21 -50.24
N PRO A 16 48.07 -3.61 -50.66
CA PRO A 16 49.36 -4.06 -50.17
C PRO A 16 49.31 -4.07 -48.65
N LEU A 17 49.83 -5.13 -48.04
CA LEU A 17 49.97 -5.22 -46.58
C LEU A 17 50.72 -3.98 -46.12
N VAL A 18 49.98 -2.97 -45.66
CA VAL A 18 50.56 -1.76 -45.10
C VAL A 18 51.27 -2.21 -43.84
N SER A 19 52.60 -2.20 -43.86
CA SER A 19 53.38 -2.36 -42.64
C SER A 19 53.19 -1.09 -41.84
N ILE A 20 52.17 -1.09 -40.97
CA ILE A 20 51.96 0.00 -40.02
C ILE A 20 53.21 0.02 -39.15
N GLN A 21 54.05 1.06 -39.30
CA GLN A 21 55.12 1.32 -38.34
C GLN A 21 54.44 1.58 -37.00
N GLN A 22 54.56 0.62 -36.08
CA GLN A 22 54.03 0.75 -34.73
C GLN A 22 54.85 1.85 -34.05
N ASP A 23 54.20 2.98 -33.77
CA ASP A 23 54.76 4.00 -32.88
C ASP A 23 55.11 3.31 -31.54
N PRO A 24 56.36 3.41 -31.05
CA PRO A 24 56.77 2.71 -29.83
C PRO A 24 55.94 3.15 -28.61
N ASP A 25 55.44 4.39 -28.63
CA ASP A 25 54.61 4.97 -27.56
C ASP A 25 53.11 4.74 -27.73
N HIS A 26 52.68 4.10 -28.82
CA HIS A 26 51.25 3.90 -29.10
C HIS A 26 50.56 3.11 -27.98
N LEU A 27 51.20 2.08 -27.44
CA LEU A 27 50.66 1.26 -26.35
C LEU A 27 50.49 2.06 -25.05
N ASN A 28 51.41 2.98 -24.77
CA ASN A 28 51.36 3.86 -23.59
C ASN A 28 50.22 4.89 -23.73
N LYS A 29 50.07 5.47 -24.92
CA LYS A 29 48.96 6.38 -25.24
C LYS A 29 47.61 5.66 -25.13
N LEU A 30 47.51 4.45 -25.66
CA LEU A 30 46.29 3.64 -25.58
C LEU A 30 45.96 3.28 -24.13
N SER A 31 46.94 2.81 -23.36
CA SER A 31 46.74 2.43 -21.95
C SER A 31 46.31 3.62 -21.10
N SER A 32 46.92 4.79 -21.31
CA SER A 32 46.53 6.01 -20.58
C SER A 32 45.13 6.50 -20.96
N TYR A 33 44.77 6.42 -22.25
CA TYR A 33 43.43 6.74 -22.75
C TYR A 33 42.36 5.79 -22.19
N LEU A 34 42.60 4.47 -22.19
CA LEU A 34 41.66 3.52 -21.61
C LEU A 34 41.49 3.75 -20.10
N THR A 35 42.59 4.05 -19.41
CA THR A 35 42.55 4.36 -17.98
C THR A 35 41.75 5.63 -17.69
N SER A 36 41.89 6.68 -18.50
CA SER A 36 41.11 7.91 -18.34
C SER A 36 39.63 7.68 -18.62
N MET A 37 39.30 6.93 -19.68
CA MET A 37 37.93 6.57 -20.04
C MET A 37 37.24 5.77 -18.93
N VAL A 38 37.92 4.80 -18.32
CA VAL A 38 37.36 4.03 -17.19
C VAL A 38 37.10 4.94 -15.99
N LYS A 39 38.03 5.84 -15.66
CA LYS A 39 37.84 6.80 -14.56
C LYS A 39 36.65 7.74 -14.81
N GLU A 40 36.51 8.23 -16.04
CA GLU A 40 35.40 9.08 -16.41
C GLU A 40 34.06 8.33 -16.37
N ALA A 41 34.02 7.10 -16.89
CA ALA A 41 32.84 6.25 -16.82
C ALA A 41 32.42 5.99 -15.36
N GLN A 42 33.37 5.69 -14.48
CA GLN A 42 33.10 5.52 -13.04
C GLN A 42 32.51 6.79 -12.42
N LYS A 43 33.10 7.96 -12.69
CA LYS A 43 32.57 9.25 -12.22
C LYS A 43 31.14 9.48 -12.71
N ASN A 44 30.88 9.24 -13.99
CA ASN A 44 29.56 9.40 -14.59
C ASN A 44 28.53 8.46 -13.97
N ILE A 45 28.90 7.19 -13.71
CA ILE A 45 28.04 6.23 -13.02
C ILE A 45 27.65 6.75 -11.64
N LEU A 46 28.63 7.20 -10.84
CA LEU A 46 28.38 7.71 -9.49
C LEU A 46 27.49 8.96 -9.51
N GLU A 47 27.76 9.90 -10.42
CA GLU A 47 26.94 11.10 -10.57
C GLU A 47 25.50 10.78 -10.97
N GLN A 48 25.31 9.85 -11.92
CA GLN A 48 23.97 9.47 -12.37
C GLN A 48 23.21 8.68 -11.31
N GLN A 49 23.89 7.84 -10.54
CA GLN A 49 23.32 7.17 -9.37
C GLN A 49 22.83 8.19 -8.35
N GLN A 50 23.66 9.19 -8.02
CA GLN A 50 23.29 10.23 -7.07
C GLN A 50 22.12 11.09 -7.58
N LYS A 51 22.16 11.52 -8.85
CA LYS A 51 21.05 12.27 -9.48
C LYS A 51 19.74 11.48 -9.47
N SER A 52 19.81 10.18 -9.77
CA SER A 52 18.64 9.30 -9.78
C SER A 52 18.08 9.10 -8.36
N LYS A 53 18.95 8.88 -7.37
CA LYS A 53 18.56 8.81 -5.95
C LYS A 53 17.89 10.09 -5.49
N ASN A 54 18.53 11.25 -5.73
CA ASN A 54 17.98 12.55 -5.38
C ASN A 54 16.60 12.77 -6.02
N ARG A 55 16.42 12.41 -7.29
CA ARG A 55 15.12 12.54 -7.97
C ARG A 55 14.07 11.62 -7.37
N TYR A 56 14.42 10.39 -7.02
CA TYR A 56 13.52 9.43 -6.38
C TYR A 56 13.08 9.92 -5.00
N ASP A 57 14.02 10.42 -4.19
CA ASP A 57 13.76 10.84 -2.81
C ASP A 57 12.97 12.17 -2.73
N ARG A 58 13.05 13.07 -3.73
CA ARG A 58 12.39 14.40 -3.72
C ARG A 58 10.90 14.37 -3.39
N ASN A 59 10.14 13.44 -3.96
CA ASN A 59 8.68 13.37 -3.82
C ASN A 59 8.23 12.11 -3.08
N ARG A 60 9.15 11.48 -2.34
CA ARG A 60 8.85 10.22 -1.66
C ARG A 60 8.07 10.50 -0.38
N SER A 61 6.85 9.98 -0.31
CA SER A 61 6.13 9.89 0.96
C SER A 61 6.78 8.80 1.82
N ASP A 62 7.10 9.12 3.07
CA ASP A 62 7.55 8.15 4.08
C ASP A 62 6.42 7.88 5.09
N PRO A 63 5.42 7.05 4.73
CA PRO A 63 4.32 6.74 5.63
C PRO A 63 4.82 5.92 6.82
N GLN A 64 4.40 6.32 8.01
CA GLN A 64 4.64 5.57 9.24
C GLN A 64 3.35 4.90 9.69
N TYR A 65 3.43 3.59 9.87
CA TYR A 65 2.31 2.78 10.34
C TYR A 65 2.50 2.37 11.79
N ARG A 66 1.38 2.20 12.51
CA ARG A 66 1.35 1.75 13.90
C ARG A 66 1.07 0.25 13.96
N ILE A 67 1.45 -0.35 15.08
CA ILE A 67 1.13 -1.75 15.37
C ILE A 67 -0.40 -1.87 15.48
N GLY A 68 -0.96 -2.88 14.82
CA GLY A 68 -2.38 -3.15 14.80
C GLY A 68 -3.15 -2.55 13.62
N ASP A 69 -2.53 -1.69 12.81
CA ASP A 69 -3.16 -1.11 11.62
C ASP A 69 -3.46 -2.17 10.55
N LEU A 70 -4.57 -1.98 9.83
CA LEU A 70 -4.97 -2.81 8.71
C LEU A 70 -4.38 -2.26 7.41
N VAL A 71 -3.70 -3.13 6.66
CA VAL A 71 -2.96 -2.76 5.46
C VAL A 71 -3.10 -3.82 4.38
N LEU A 72 -2.87 -3.42 3.14
CA LEU A 72 -2.73 -4.29 1.97
C LEU A 72 -1.27 -4.34 1.53
N ILE A 73 -0.87 -5.44 0.90
CA ILE A 73 0.50 -5.60 0.37
C ILE A 73 0.45 -5.59 -1.16
N LYS A 74 1.23 -4.72 -1.80
CA LYS A 74 1.35 -4.66 -3.25
C LYS A 74 2.15 -5.86 -3.79
N LYS A 75 1.64 -6.55 -4.82
CA LYS A 75 2.39 -7.54 -5.60
C LYS A 75 3.39 -6.84 -6.50
N ILE A 76 4.64 -7.27 -6.45
CA ILE A 76 5.71 -6.79 -7.35
C ILE A 76 5.61 -7.49 -8.70
N ASN A 77 5.29 -8.79 -8.72
CA ASN A 77 5.27 -9.62 -9.93
C ASN A 77 3.84 -10.03 -10.32
N ALA A 78 3.05 -9.10 -10.86
CA ALA A 78 1.77 -9.45 -11.51
C ALA A 78 2.06 -10.06 -12.89
N ARG A 79 1.56 -11.27 -13.17
CA ARG A 79 1.81 -11.96 -14.45
C ARG A 79 0.89 -11.45 -15.56
N ASN A 80 -0.34 -11.08 -15.20
CA ASN A 80 -1.35 -10.60 -16.12
C ASN A 80 -1.84 -9.18 -15.78
N LYS A 81 -2.34 -8.44 -16.78
CA LYS A 81 -2.84 -7.06 -16.62
C LYS A 81 -4.01 -6.96 -15.63
N PHE A 82 -4.78 -8.05 -15.51
CA PHE A 82 -5.97 -8.15 -14.66
C PHE A 82 -5.71 -8.88 -13.33
N ASP A 83 -4.47 -9.25 -13.03
CA ASP A 83 -4.16 -9.85 -11.73
C ASP A 83 -4.36 -8.85 -10.59
N ILE A 84 -4.80 -9.37 -9.45
CA ILE A 84 -5.00 -8.58 -8.24
C ILE A 84 -3.66 -7.95 -7.82
N ARG A 85 -3.57 -6.61 -7.90
CA ARG A 85 -2.35 -5.86 -7.60
C ARG A 85 -2.01 -5.81 -6.11
N ASN A 86 -3.02 -5.81 -5.24
CA ASN A 86 -2.85 -5.71 -3.79
C ASN A 86 -3.42 -6.97 -3.13
N GLU A 87 -2.60 -7.72 -2.42
CA GLU A 87 -3.05 -8.84 -1.60
C GLU A 87 -3.68 -8.36 -0.30
N GLY A 88 -4.55 -9.22 0.22
CA GLY A 88 -5.64 -8.95 1.16
C GLY A 88 -5.28 -8.23 2.46
N PRO A 89 -6.23 -8.18 3.40
CA PRO A 89 -6.01 -7.43 4.63
C PRO A 89 -4.99 -8.15 5.50
N PHE A 90 -3.89 -7.47 5.78
CA PHE A 90 -2.91 -7.83 6.77
C PHE A 90 -2.97 -6.85 7.93
N ARG A 91 -2.58 -7.33 9.10
CA ARG A 91 -2.40 -6.52 10.31
C ARG A 91 -0.93 -6.42 10.64
N ILE A 92 -0.47 -5.24 11.00
CA ILE A 92 0.92 -5.04 11.45
C ILE A 92 1.05 -5.61 12.86
N ILE A 93 1.93 -6.60 13.04
CA ILE A 93 2.23 -7.18 14.36
C ILE A 93 3.36 -6.39 15.03
N GLU A 94 4.44 -6.17 14.30
CA GLU A 94 5.66 -5.62 14.86
C GLU A 94 6.40 -4.76 13.83
N LYS A 95 7.23 -3.86 14.33
CA LYS A 95 8.11 -3.00 13.56
C LYS A 95 9.55 -3.39 13.85
N LEU A 96 10.24 -3.97 12.85
CA LEU A 96 11.63 -4.40 12.99
C LEU A 96 12.61 -3.25 12.79
N ALA A 97 12.29 -2.34 11.86
CA ALA A 97 13.11 -1.17 11.56
C ALA A 97 12.23 0.01 11.15
N GLN A 98 12.82 1.18 10.86
CA GLN A 98 12.06 2.38 10.49
C GLN A 98 11.10 2.16 9.31
N LYS A 99 11.52 1.38 8.30
CA LYS A 99 10.75 1.07 7.08
C LYS A 99 10.32 -0.39 6.97
N THR A 100 10.63 -1.23 7.96
CA THR A 100 10.44 -2.69 7.86
C THR A 100 9.49 -3.18 8.93
N TYR A 101 8.44 -3.86 8.49
CA TYR A 101 7.33 -4.30 9.31
C TYR A 101 7.07 -5.79 9.11
N VAL A 102 6.58 -6.46 10.14
CA VAL A 102 6.02 -7.81 10.02
C VAL A 102 4.52 -7.72 10.06
N VAL A 103 3.91 -8.33 9.06
CA VAL A 103 2.47 -8.29 8.81
C VAL A 103 1.91 -9.70 8.81
N GLN A 104 0.70 -9.86 9.33
CA GLN A 104 0.01 -11.13 9.44
C GLN A 104 -1.36 -11.05 8.77
N HIS A 105 -1.71 -12.08 8.02
CA HIS A 105 -2.98 -12.09 7.31
C HIS A 105 -4.15 -12.22 8.30
N VAL A 106 -5.19 -11.39 8.13
CA VAL A 106 -6.30 -11.31 9.09
C VAL A 106 -7.08 -12.63 9.20
N LYS A 107 -7.25 -13.36 8.08
CA LYS A 107 -7.98 -14.64 8.07
C LYS A 107 -7.09 -15.85 8.40
N ASN A 108 -5.83 -15.80 8.00
CA ASN A 108 -4.92 -16.94 8.03
C ASN A 108 -3.72 -16.56 8.90
N LEU A 109 -3.81 -16.84 10.19
CA LEU A 109 -2.83 -16.36 11.18
C LEU A 109 -1.43 -16.96 10.97
N ASP A 110 -1.31 -18.09 10.29
CA ASP A 110 -0.02 -18.72 9.98
C ASP A 110 0.78 -17.94 8.93
N ILE A 111 0.10 -17.14 8.11
CA ILE A 111 0.74 -16.36 7.04
C ILE A 111 1.27 -15.06 7.62
N LYS A 112 2.56 -15.08 7.96
CA LYS A 112 3.34 -13.90 8.35
C LYS A 112 4.34 -13.55 7.27
N ARG A 113 4.57 -12.25 7.04
CA ARG A 113 5.55 -11.76 6.07
C ARG A 113 6.26 -10.53 6.59
N GLN A 114 7.53 -10.41 6.24
CA GLN A 114 8.31 -9.19 6.46
C GLN A 114 8.23 -8.33 5.19
N VAL A 115 7.87 -7.06 5.34
CA VAL A 115 7.58 -6.15 4.22
C VAL A 115 8.14 -4.76 4.49
N ILE A 116 8.51 -4.05 3.42
CA ILE A 116 8.98 -2.66 3.45
C ILE A 116 7.78 -1.71 3.29
N SER A 117 7.82 -0.55 3.94
CA SER A 117 6.81 0.50 3.92
C SER A 117 6.30 0.87 2.51
N ASP A 118 7.17 0.85 1.50
CA ASP A 118 6.84 1.21 0.11
C ASP A 118 5.83 0.26 -0.55
N VAL A 119 5.75 -0.98 -0.06
CA VAL A 119 4.87 -2.04 -0.58
C VAL A 119 3.54 -2.06 0.19
N ILE A 120 3.48 -1.39 1.33
CA ILE A 120 2.32 -1.33 2.21
C ILE A 120 1.38 -0.22 1.73
N VAL A 121 0.10 -0.58 1.59
CA VAL A 121 -0.98 0.36 1.27
C VAL A 121 -1.96 0.38 2.44
N PRO A 122 -2.28 1.54 3.04
CA PRO A 122 -3.25 1.59 4.13
C PRO A 122 -4.62 1.14 3.65
N LEU A 123 -5.29 0.30 4.44
CA LEU A 123 -6.67 -0.10 4.17
C LEU A 123 -7.62 0.88 4.88
N PHE A 124 -8.32 1.69 4.10
CA PHE A 124 -9.39 2.54 4.64
C PHE A 124 -10.71 1.80 4.54
N GLU A 125 -11.35 1.55 5.69
CA GLU A 125 -12.71 1.06 5.69
C GLU A 125 -13.62 2.15 5.14
N ARG A 126 -14.38 1.81 4.09
CA ARG A 126 -15.46 2.67 3.64
C ARG A 126 -16.45 2.77 4.80
N PRO A 127 -16.79 3.98 5.29
CA PRO A 127 -17.82 4.10 6.31
C PRO A 127 -19.07 3.44 5.75
N ARG A 128 -19.51 2.36 6.41
CA ARG A 128 -20.75 1.72 6.01
C ARG A 128 -21.82 2.79 6.16
N LEU A 129 -22.56 3.05 5.09
CA LEU A 129 -23.86 3.70 5.23
C LEU A 129 -24.60 2.81 6.21
N THR A 130 -24.68 3.22 7.46
CA THR A 130 -25.61 2.60 8.39
C THR A 130 -26.96 2.94 7.80
N SER A 131 -27.48 2.03 6.98
CA SER A 131 -28.92 1.94 6.85
C SER A 131 -29.37 1.70 8.28
N LYS A 132 -29.74 2.78 8.98
CA LYS A 132 -30.71 2.67 10.05
C LYS A 132 -31.91 2.05 9.35
N THR A 133 -31.96 0.73 9.31
CA THR A 133 -33.13 -0.03 8.93
C THR A 133 -34.23 0.56 9.79
N LYS A 134 -35.33 0.97 9.15
CA LYS A 134 -36.48 1.58 9.84
C LYS A 134 -36.98 0.71 11.01
N ASP A 135 -36.56 -0.55 11.04
CA ASP A 135 -36.80 -1.56 12.07
C ASP A 135 -36.09 -1.27 13.41
N ASP A 136 -34.88 -0.70 13.41
CA ASP A 136 -34.17 -0.31 14.66
C ASP A 136 -34.80 0.92 15.32
N GLN A 137 -35.32 1.86 14.52
CA GLN A 137 -36.05 3.01 15.06
C GLN A 137 -37.43 2.62 15.59
N ARG A 138 -38.10 1.64 14.97
CA ARG A 138 -39.37 1.09 15.47
C ARG A 138 -39.17 0.34 16.79
N SER A 139 -38.12 -0.46 16.93
CA SER A 139 -37.85 -1.21 18.17
C SER A 139 -37.51 -0.30 19.35
N VAL A 140 -36.74 0.77 19.14
CA VAL A 140 -36.44 1.78 20.17
C VAL A 140 -37.68 2.62 20.51
N LYS A 141 -38.50 3.00 19.52
CA LYS A 141 -39.74 3.76 19.75
C LYS A 141 -40.79 2.91 20.48
N LEU A 142 -40.95 1.64 20.13
CA LEU A 142 -41.84 0.69 20.82
C LEU A 142 -41.40 0.46 22.27
N LYS A 143 -40.10 0.26 22.54
CA LYS A 143 -39.58 0.11 23.91
C LYS A 143 -39.81 1.35 24.77
N LYS A 144 -39.67 2.56 24.19
CA LYS A 144 -39.95 3.83 24.89
C LYS A 144 -41.44 4.00 25.18
N CYS A 145 -42.31 3.69 24.20
CA CYS A 145 -43.77 3.74 24.39
C CYS A 145 -44.28 2.72 25.44
N ILE A 146 -43.68 1.54 25.54
CA ILE A 146 -44.05 0.53 26.55
C ILE A 146 -43.66 1.03 27.96
N HIS A 147 -42.47 1.61 28.12
CA HIS A 147 -42.01 2.12 29.41
C HIS A 147 -42.87 3.32 29.90
N ASP A 148 -43.20 4.24 29.00
CA ASP A 148 -44.04 5.41 29.34
C ASP A 148 -45.48 5.03 29.68
N ASN A 149 -46.01 3.96 29.06
CA ASN A 149 -47.36 3.47 29.35
C ASN A 149 -47.39 2.79 30.73
N VAL A 150 -46.46 1.88 31.03
CA VAL A 150 -46.38 1.21 32.35
C VAL A 150 -46.30 2.22 33.50
N ASN A 151 -45.55 3.32 33.33
CA ASN A 151 -45.46 4.38 34.34
C ASN A 151 -46.79 5.14 34.54
N LYS A 152 -47.59 5.34 33.49
CA LYS A 152 -48.92 5.94 33.61
C LYS A 152 -49.92 5.04 34.33
N TRP A 153 -49.93 3.74 34.02
CA TRP A 153 -50.81 2.78 34.70
C TRP A 153 -50.46 2.63 36.19
N ASN A 154 -49.16 2.60 36.52
CA ASN A 154 -48.72 2.59 37.92
C ASN A 154 -49.13 3.85 38.69
N HIS A 155 -49.03 5.03 38.06
CA HIS A 155 -49.48 6.27 38.70
C HIS A 155 -51.00 6.28 38.95
N PHE A 156 -51.79 5.78 38.00
CA PHE A 156 -53.25 5.70 38.13
C PHE A 156 -53.68 4.72 39.24
N ILE A 157 -53.01 3.57 39.35
CA ILE A 157 -53.25 2.57 40.40
C ILE A 157 -52.92 3.15 41.79
N VAL A 158 -51.80 3.85 41.94
CA VAL A 158 -51.40 4.46 43.22
C VAL A 158 -52.40 5.54 43.66
N ILE A 159 -52.90 6.36 42.74
CA ILE A 159 -53.94 7.36 43.04
C ILE A 159 -55.23 6.68 43.49
N HIS A 160 -55.66 5.63 42.79
CA HIS A 160 -56.91 4.94 43.10
C HIS A 160 -56.87 4.21 44.46
N ILE A 161 -55.72 3.61 44.80
CA ILE A 161 -55.49 3.00 46.11
C ILE A 161 -55.50 4.06 47.22
N LYS A 162 -54.89 5.23 46.97
CA LYS A 162 -54.84 6.32 47.95
C LYS A 162 -56.22 6.93 48.23
N ILE A 163 -57.04 7.10 47.19
CA ILE A 163 -58.43 7.58 47.33
C ILE A 163 -59.27 6.56 48.14
N HIS A 164 -59.13 5.27 47.88
CA HIS A 164 -59.84 4.25 48.64
C HIS A 164 -59.41 4.18 50.12
N LEU A 165 -58.13 4.38 50.41
CA LEU A 165 -57.61 4.45 51.79
C LEU A 165 -58.11 5.69 52.53
N GLU A 166 -58.18 6.86 51.87
CA GLU A 166 -58.73 8.07 52.49
C GLU A 166 -60.23 7.96 52.74
N LEU A 167 -60.99 7.34 51.82
CA LEU A 167 -62.42 7.06 52.02
C LEU A 167 -62.67 6.06 53.15
N LEU A 168 -61.83 5.03 53.29
CA LEU A 168 -61.90 4.07 54.40
C LEU A 168 -61.55 4.71 55.75
N LEU A 169 -60.55 5.60 55.79
CA LEU A 169 -60.22 6.35 57.00
C LEU A 169 -61.34 7.33 57.39
N PHE A 170 -62.04 7.93 56.43
CA PHE A 170 -63.18 8.81 56.70
C PHE A 170 -64.41 8.06 57.23
N TYR A 171 -64.58 6.79 56.85
CA TYR A 171 -65.67 5.93 57.33
C TYR A 171 -65.44 5.30 58.70
N TYR A 172 -64.19 5.26 59.18
CA TYR A 172 -63.83 4.67 60.48
C TYR A 172 -63.69 5.69 61.62
N TYR A 173 -63.73 6.99 61.32
CA TYR A 173 -63.57 8.10 62.27
C TYR A 173 -64.83 8.97 62.45
N ASN A 174 -65.99 8.53 61.92
CA ASN A 174 -67.33 9.02 62.27
C ASN A 174 -68.13 7.89 62.92
#